data_AF-A0A399EFU9-F1
#
_entry.id   AF-A0A399EFU9-F1
#
_cell.length_a   1.000
_cell.length_b   1.000
_cell.length_c   1.000
_cell.angle_alpha   90.00
_cell.angle_beta   90.00
_cell.angle_gamma   90.00
#
_symmetry.space_group_name_H-M   'P 1'
#
loop_
_entity.id
_entity.type
_entity.pdbx_description
1 polymer ?
#
loop_
_entity_poly.entity_id
_entity_poly.type
_entity_poly.pdbx_seq_one_letter_code
_entity_poly.pdbx_strand_id
1 'polypeptide(L)'
;MEREVIERVALWFIENGIEAPKADVKRALPPAAELAKDLTAIANTDDHDPDSPLHRQEPRLLNHGLLILGADREQRAVLGFEGWEKVDQAEAHLQQQLRNLVHPVPAFNLYQFEQEGKRWAVVLVYPSMQQPHLFIREAERISRGDWYVRRGSLTERAQPEDYARVQSKVLEVAQDARRRAEEVERRLSDRIDRLESGYAELLQRLLQGASAPDAAPPAGEASAELLLEAASGREPNLAELVRLRLAPAEDRVHQGLLDEALRLRDFLQSDGVPWLLPDDPETLRQAVRHLEEAAQPLAEGLGELIRRDAAEAYVPALREALEILAEGLWVPLGVGSYNELARALHAYPLHLLTYQACLVAHAHRRAAYLRAFVDARIPAGAFRGQGAAVRPWLPGVRDRAIVARDAFQPVDSRWCEPLSTHTLEVLTGPAGWALPHLPLRPRENLKGFFVQAEFLMALASLENSPERPLIGVYLLEGVGSVEDLRAVVSPPPAHVCRALKVAPKELVERLILWLLQSGGLFPGCAVRGFHREELRTGECPPPHDAP
;
A
#
# COMPACT_ATOMS: atom_id res chain seq x y z
N MET A 1 -15.78 3.44 -6.83
CA MET A 1 -16.15 4.86 -6.89
C MET A 1 -17.64 4.91 -6.88
N GLU A 2 -18.21 5.49 -5.82
CA GLU A 2 -19.64 5.46 -5.57
C GLU A 2 -20.41 6.11 -6.73
N ARG A 3 -21.44 5.40 -7.21
CA ARG A 3 -22.30 5.85 -8.32
C ARG A 3 -22.92 7.22 -8.05
N GLU A 4 -23.28 7.51 -6.81
CA GLU A 4 -23.85 8.79 -6.36
C GLU A 4 -22.87 9.96 -6.49
N VAL A 5 -21.57 9.71 -6.28
CA VAL A 5 -20.52 10.73 -6.44
C VAL A 5 -20.41 11.11 -7.92
N ILE A 6 -20.41 10.11 -8.80
CA ILE A 6 -20.32 10.32 -10.25
C ILE A 6 -21.56 11.09 -10.74
N GLU A 7 -22.76 10.71 -10.27
CA GLU A 7 -24.00 11.39 -10.58
C GLU A 7 -23.96 12.86 -10.17
N ARG A 8 -23.64 13.13 -8.90
CA ARG A 8 -23.56 14.49 -8.33
C ARG A 8 -22.58 15.36 -9.10
N VAL A 9 -21.37 14.85 -9.36
CA VAL A 9 -20.34 15.61 -10.08
C VAL A 9 -20.77 15.88 -11.51
N ALA A 10 -21.31 14.88 -12.22
CA ALA A 10 -21.76 15.06 -13.58
C ALA A 10 -22.95 16.04 -13.69
N LEU A 11 -23.90 15.99 -12.76
CA LEU A 11 -24.99 16.98 -12.66
C LEU A 11 -24.44 18.39 -12.44
N TRP A 12 -23.44 18.55 -11.57
CA TRP A 12 -22.81 19.85 -11.36
C TRP A 12 -22.20 20.41 -12.65
N PHE A 13 -21.55 19.59 -13.48
CA PHE A 13 -21.04 20.01 -14.80
C PHE A 13 -22.16 20.46 -15.74
N ILE A 14 -23.30 19.75 -15.73
CA ILE A 14 -24.49 20.09 -16.55
C ILE A 14 -25.10 21.42 -16.07
N GLU A 15 -25.42 21.54 -14.79
CA GLU A 15 -26.12 22.68 -14.19
C GLU A 15 -25.32 23.98 -14.29
N ASN A 16 -24.00 23.90 -14.20
CA ASN A 16 -23.12 25.06 -14.28
C ASN A 16 -22.63 25.33 -15.71
N GLY A 17 -22.92 24.44 -16.67
CA GLY A 17 -22.50 24.55 -18.06
C GLY A 17 -20.98 24.64 -18.23
N ILE A 18 -20.23 23.91 -17.39
CA ILE A 18 -18.77 24.00 -17.32
C ILE A 18 -18.14 23.06 -18.36
N GLU A 19 -17.13 23.56 -19.08
CA GLU A 19 -16.26 22.73 -19.89
C GLU A 19 -14.88 22.63 -19.25
N ALA A 20 -14.35 21.42 -19.21
CA ALA A 20 -13.02 21.14 -18.72
C ALA A 20 -12.30 20.17 -19.66
N PRO A 21 -10.95 20.18 -19.69
CA PRO A 21 -10.17 19.21 -20.46
C PRO A 21 -10.51 17.75 -20.14
N LYS A 22 -11.05 17.49 -18.94
CA LYS A 22 -11.46 16.17 -18.47
C LYS A 22 -12.96 15.94 -18.41
N ALA A 23 -13.80 16.88 -18.83
CA ALA A 23 -15.26 16.71 -18.81
C ALA A 23 -15.86 17.14 -20.15
N ASP A 24 -16.62 16.25 -20.80
CA ASP A 24 -17.34 16.55 -22.03
C ASP A 24 -18.83 16.25 -21.89
N VAL A 25 -19.68 17.12 -22.43
CA VAL A 25 -21.14 16.96 -22.40
C VAL A 25 -21.67 16.83 -23.83
N LYS A 26 -22.37 15.74 -24.11
CA LYS A 26 -22.98 15.47 -25.42
C LYS A 26 -24.49 15.25 -25.27
N ARG A 27 -25.23 15.78 -26.24
CA ARG A 27 -26.70 15.63 -26.33
C ARG A 27 -27.12 14.19 -26.61
N ALA A 28 -26.32 13.44 -27.36
CA ALA A 28 -26.60 12.07 -27.79
C ALA A 28 -25.31 11.25 -27.92
N LEU A 29 -25.44 9.93 -28.08
CA LEU A 29 -24.31 9.02 -28.33
C LEU A 29 -23.69 9.35 -29.71
N PRO A 30 -22.42 9.79 -29.78
CA PRO A 30 -21.78 10.07 -31.06
C PRO A 30 -21.47 8.77 -31.82
N PRO A 31 -21.23 8.84 -33.14
CA PRO A 31 -20.73 7.73 -33.93
C PRO A 31 -19.44 7.13 -33.33
N ALA A 32 -19.21 5.83 -33.51
CA ALA A 32 -18.11 5.11 -32.86
C ALA A 32 -16.72 5.76 -33.05
N ALA A 33 -16.45 6.34 -34.22
CA ALA A 33 -15.17 7.00 -34.49
C ALA A 33 -15.00 8.32 -33.70
N GLU A 34 -16.04 9.16 -33.63
CA GLU A 34 -16.02 10.39 -32.82
C GLU A 34 -16.05 10.06 -31.32
N LEU A 35 -16.79 9.02 -30.90
CA LEU A 35 -16.75 8.52 -29.53
C LEU A 35 -15.32 8.07 -29.14
N ALA A 36 -14.67 7.30 -30.00
CA ALA A 36 -13.29 6.86 -29.79
C ALA A 36 -12.34 8.05 -29.70
N LYS A 37 -12.55 9.07 -30.52
CA LYS A 37 -11.73 10.28 -30.53
C LYS A 37 -11.88 11.07 -29.24
N ASP A 38 -13.10 11.25 -28.75
CA ASP A 38 -13.36 11.97 -27.49
C ASP A 38 -12.81 11.20 -26.28
N LEU A 39 -13.03 9.88 -26.22
CA LEU A 39 -12.51 9.03 -25.13
C LEU A 39 -10.98 8.98 -25.11
N THR A 40 -10.35 8.82 -26.26
CA THR A 40 -8.88 8.84 -26.35
C THR A 40 -8.31 10.20 -26.05
N ALA A 41 -8.95 11.29 -26.49
CA ALA A 41 -8.53 12.64 -26.15
C ALA A 41 -8.56 12.90 -24.65
N ILE A 42 -9.64 12.51 -23.97
CA ILE A 42 -9.76 12.60 -22.50
C ILE A 42 -8.69 11.74 -21.81
N ALA A 43 -8.44 10.53 -22.30
CA ALA A 43 -7.46 9.61 -21.74
C ALA A 43 -6.00 10.05 -21.95
N ASN A 44 -5.71 10.71 -23.08
CA ASN A 44 -4.38 11.23 -23.44
C ASN A 44 -4.03 12.57 -22.80
N THR A 45 -5.05 13.29 -22.30
CA THR A 45 -4.88 14.56 -21.59
C THR A 45 -4.51 14.26 -20.15
N ASP A 46 -3.56 14.98 -19.57
CA ASP A 46 -3.31 14.92 -18.13
C ASP A 46 -3.92 16.14 -17.46
N ASP A 47 -4.47 15.94 -16.27
CA ASP A 47 -4.99 16.99 -15.40
C ASP A 47 -4.32 16.86 -14.03
N HIS A 48 -3.18 17.55 -13.91
CA HIS A 48 -2.40 17.65 -12.68
C HIS A 48 -2.71 18.93 -11.90
N ASP A 49 -3.66 19.74 -12.39
CA ASP A 49 -4.03 21.01 -11.75
C ASP A 49 -4.95 20.72 -10.54
N PRO A 50 -4.51 21.01 -9.30
CA PRO A 50 -5.38 20.90 -8.13
C PRO A 50 -6.59 21.85 -8.21
N ASP A 51 -6.50 22.90 -9.01
CA ASP A 51 -7.60 23.84 -9.22
C ASP A 51 -8.50 23.43 -10.39
N SER A 52 -8.33 22.24 -10.97
CA SER A 52 -9.22 21.78 -12.03
C SER A 52 -10.67 21.66 -11.52
N PRO A 53 -11.69 21.99 -12.33
CA PRO A 53 -13.09 21.93 -11.92
C PRO A 53 -13.49 20.53 -11.44
N LEU A 54 -12.94 19.49 -12.05
CA LEU A 54 -13.20 18.10 -11.68
C LEU A 54 -12.59 17.76 -10.31
N HIS A 55 -11.33 18.16 -10.09
CA HIS A 55 -10.64 17.90 -8.82
C HIS A 55 -11.25 18.67 -7.65
N ARG A 56 -11.68 19.92 -7.88
CA ARG A 56 -12.36 20.74 -6.85
C ARG A 56 -13.66 20.13 -6.34
N GLN A 57 -14.40 19.46 -7.21
CA GLN A 57 -15.65 18.79 -6.83
C GLN A 57 -15.41 17.46 -6.13
N GLU A 58 -14.42 16.70 -6.58
CA GLU A 58 -14.07 15.42 -5.99
C GLU A 58 -12.58 15.14 -6.15
N PRO A 59 -11.78 15.29 -5.07
CA PRO A 59 -10.33 15.07 -5.14
C PRO A 59 -9.94 13.67 -5.63
N ARG A 60 -10.80 12.66 -5.41
CA ARG A 60 -10.60 11.28 -5.87
C ARG A 60 -10.66 11.14 -7.40
N LEU A 61 -11.23 12.12 -8.10
CA LEU A 61 -11.31 12.16 -9.57
C LEU A 61 -10.09 12.81 -10.24
N LEU A 62 -8.99 13.03 -9.52
CA LEU A 62 -7.75 13.52 -10.12
C LEU A 62 -7.35 12.67 -11.34
N ASN A 63 -7.04 13.33 -12.46
CA ASN A 63 -6.73 12.72 -13.76
C ASN A 63 -7.81 11.84 -14.41
N HIS A 64 -8.95 11.60 -13.76
CA HIS A 64 -10.08 10.92 -14.38
C HIS A 64 -10.74 11.85 -15.40
N GLY A 65 -11.55 11.27 -16.28
CA GLY A 65 -12.39 12.06 -17.18
C GLY A 65 -13.83 11.59 -17.21
N LEU A 66 -14.73 12.50 -17.57
CA LEU A 66 -16.15 12.29 -17.67
C LEU A 66 -16.61 12.60 -19.09
N LEU A 67 -17.27 11.66 -19.74
CA LEU A 67 -18.05 11.91 -20.94
C LEU A 67 -19.52 11.70 -20.59
N ILE A 68 -20.28 12.79 -20.54
CA ILE A 68 -21.67 12.86 -20.12
C ILE A 68 -22.55 12.84 -21.37
N LEU A 69 -23.48 11.90 -21.45
CA LEU A 69 -24.35 11.63 -22.60
C LEU A 69 -25.82 11.88 -22.23
N GLY A 70 -26.57 12.51 -23.13
CA GLY A 70 -27.99 12.81 -22.92
C GLY A 70 -28.25 14.13 -22.18
N ALA A 71 -27.28 15.04 -22.18
CA ALA A 71 -27.38 16.35 -21.53
C ALA A 71 -26.94 17.49 -22.44
N ASP A 72 -27.40 18.69 -22.11
CA ASP A 72 -27.09 19.91 -22.84
C ASP A 72 -26.52 20.96 -21.89
N ARG A 73 -25.31 21.40 -22.21
CA ARG A 73 -24.57 22.42 -21.47
C ARG A 73 -25.22 23.81 -21.58
N GLU A 74 -25.73 24.18 -22.76
CA GLU A 74 -26.28 25.51 -23.02
C GLU A 74 -27.63 25.67 -22.33
N GLN A 75 -28.43 24.61 -22.36
CA GLN A 75 -29.72 24.53 -21.68
C GLN A 75 -29.58 24.18 -20.19
N ARG A 76 -28.37 23.78 -19.76
CA ARG A 76 -28.04 23.36 -18.38
C ARG A 76 -29.01 22.29 -17.87
N ALA A 77 -29.35 21.34 -18.74
CA ALA A 77 -30.43 20.41 -18.50
C ALA A 77 -30.13 19.03 -19.08
N VAL A 78 -30.68 18.01 -18.42
CA VAL A 78 -30.76 16.65 -18.97
C VAL A 78 -31.84 16.63 -20.04
N LEU A 79 -31.44 16.26 -21.27
CA LEU A 79 -32.35 16.09 -22.40
C LEU A 79 -32.93 14.69 -22.47
N GLY A 80 -32.16 13.71 -21.99
CA GLY A 80 -32.46 12.30 -22.13
C GLY A 80 -31.94 11.74 -23.47
N PHE A 81 -31.56 10.48 -23.48
CA PHE A 81 -31.29 9.71 -24.71
C PHE A 81 -31.90 8.32 -24.61
N GLU A 82 -31.95 7.61 -25.75
CA GLU A 82 -32.29 6.19 -25.78
C GLU A 82 -31.16 5.40 -25.09
N GLY A 83 -31.29 5.29 -23.77
CA GLY A 83 -30.35 4.56 -22.92
C GLY A 83 -30.30 3.07 -23.27
N TRP A 84 -29.25 2.40 -22.82
CA TRP A 84 -29.10 0.97 -23.02
C TRP A 84 -30.01 0.18 -22.07
N GLU A 85 -30.54 -0.96 -22.53
CA GLU A 85 -31.33 -1.86 -21.68
C GLU A 85 -30.45 -2.57 -20.62
N LYS A 86 -29.20 -2.88 -20.98
CA LYS A 86 -28.21 -3.53 -20.11
C LYS A 86 -26.87 -2.81 -20.20
N VAL A 87 -26.50 -2.11 -19.13
CA VAL A 87 -25.30 -1.27 -19.06
C VAL A 87 -24.03 -2.09 -19.26
N ASP A 88 -23.91 -3.27 -18.63
CA ASP A 88 -22.71 -4.12 -18.74
C ASP A 88 -22.46 -4.61 -20.18
N GLN A 89 -23.54 -4.93 -20.90
CA GLN A 89 -23.44 -5.34 -22.31
C GLN A 89 -23.05 -4.16 -23.20
N ALA A 90 -23.55 -2.96 -22.90
CA ALA A 90 -23.18 -1.75 -23.61
C ALA A 90 -21.71 -1.38 -23.38
N GLU A 91 -21.22 -1.48 -22.15
CA GLU A 91 -19.81 -1.25 -21.84
C GLU A 91 -18.90 -2.22 -22.61
N ALA A 92 -19.19 -3.52 -22.55
CA ALA A 92 -18.44 -4.53 -23.28
C ALA A 92 -18.47 -4.29 -24.81
N HIS A 93 -19.63 -3.89 -25.34
CA HIS A 93 -19.78 -3.57 -26.76
C HIS A 93 -18.95 -2.34 -27.16
N LEU A 94 -18.99 -1.26 -26.36
CA LEU A 94 -18.19 -0.06 -26.57
C LEU A 94 -16.69 -0.37 -26.51
N GLN A 95 -16.24 -1.15 -25.51
CA GLN A 95 -14.85 -1.59 -25.43
C GLN A 95 -14.43 -2.39 -26.65
N GLN A 96 -15.29 -3.29 -27.16
CA GLN A 96 -15.01 -4.06 -28.37
C GLN A 96 -14.93 -3.17 -29.62
N GLN A 97 -15.80 -2.17 -29.75
CA GLN A 97 -15.74 -1.19 -30.83
C GLN A 97 -14.44 -0.37 -30.78
N LEU A 98 -14.04 0.08 -29.59
CA LEU A 98 -12.79 0.82 -29.36
C LEU A 98 -11.56 -0.02 -29.69
N ARG A 99 -11.51 -1.30 -29.31
CA ARG A 99 -10.41 -2.23 -29.64
C ARG A 99 -10.14 -2.34 -31.14
N ASN A 100 -11.17 -2.17 -31.96
CA ASN A 100 -11.02 -2.22 -33.41
C ASN A 100 -10.43 -0.94 -34.01
N LEU A 101 -10.53 0.20 -33.30
CA LEU A 101 -10.17 1.53 -33.81
C LEU A 101 -8.90 2.08 -33.16
N VAL A 102 -8.66 1.77 -31.89
CA VAL A 102 -7.63 2.40 -31.05
C VAL A 102 -6.79 1.35 -30.34
N HIS A 103 -5.50 1.60 -30.22
CA HIS A 103 -4.60 0.85 -29.35
C HIS A 103 -3.53 1.75 -28.72
N PRO A 104 -3.22 1.59 -27.42
CA PRO A 104 -3.94 0.77 -26.44
C PRO A 104 -5.33 1.36 -26.14
N VAL A 105 -6.28 0.54 -25.69
CA VAL A 105 -7.66 1.00 -25.45
C VAL A 105 -7.76 1.70 -24.10
N PRO A 106 -8.32 2.93 -24.04
CA PRO A 106 -8.62 3.59 -22.77
C PRO A 106 -9.55 2.74 -21.91
N ALA A 107 -9.25 2.62 -20.62
CA ALA A 107 -10.15 1.97 -19.67
C ALA A 107 -11.24 2.95 -19.23
N PHE A 108 -12.48 2.48 -19.18
CA PHE A 108 -13.62 3.27 -18.73
C PHE A 108 -14.72 2.37 -18.16
N ASN A 109 -15.57 2.96 -17.32
CA ASN A 109 -16.83 2.37 -16.86
C ASN A 109 -18.01 3.19 -17.36
N LEU A 110 -19.14 2.52 -17.59
CA LEU A 110 -20.39 3.16 -17.98
C LEU A 110 -21.38 3.21 -16.81
N TYR A 111 -21.90 4.39 -16.51
CA TYR A 111 -22.96 4.61 -15.53
C TYR A 111 -24.18 5.20 -16.23
N GLN A 112 -25.37 4.67 -15.95
CA GLN A 112 -26.64 5.18 -16.47
C GLN A 112 -27.49 5.71 -15.32
N PHE A 113 -28.17 6.83 -15.52
CA PHE A 113 -28.95 7.53 -14.50
C PHE A 113 -30.31 7.90 -15.06
N GLU A 114 -31.26 8.21 -14.18
CA GLU A 114 -32.59 8.67 -14.55
C GLU A 114 -32.97 9.89 -13.71
N GLN A 115 -33.32 10.99 -14.38
CA GLN A 115 -33.75 12.23 -13.72
C GLN A 115 -35.01 12.74 -14.41
N GLU A 116 -36.07 12.98 -13.64
CA GLU A 116 -37.36 13.46 -14.16
C GLU A 116 -37.92 12.60 -15.32
N GLY A 117 -37.70 11.28 -15.26
CA GLY A 117 -38.13 10.33 -16.29
C GLY A 117 -37.26 10.32 -17.55
N LYS A 118 -36.15 11.07 -17.57
CA LYS A 118 -35.17 11.09 -18.67
C LYS A 118 -33.92 10.30 -18.30
N ARG A 119 -33.51 9.40 -19.19
CA ARG A 119 -32.30 8.59 -19.02
C ARG A 119 -31.07 9.29 -19.59
N TRP A 120 -29.99 9.31 -18.83
CA TRP A 120 -28.71 9.87 -19.23
C TRP A 120 -27.55 9.00 -18.73
N ALA A 121 -26.34 9.20 -19.24
CA ALA A 121 -25.22 8.32 -18.92
C ALA A 121 -23.91 9.07 -18.77
N VAL A 122 -22.99 8.47 -18.04
CA VAL A 122 -21.63 8.96 -17.83
C VAL A 122 -20.66 7.85 -18.12
N VAL A 123 -19.75 8.10 -19.07
CA VAL A 123 -18.56 7.28 -19.28
C VAL A 123 -17.44 7.87 -18.45
N LEU A 124 -17.04 7.15 -17.40
CA LEU A 124 -15.93 7.51 -16.54
C LEU A 124 -14.65 6.93 -17.14
N VAL A 125 -13.77 7.78 -17.66
CA VAL A 125 -12.46 7.42 -18.23
C VAL A 125 -11.40 7.44 -17.13
N TYR A 126 -10.66 6.34 -16.98
CA TYR A 126 -9.63 6.23 -15.97
C TYR A 126 -8.30 6.88 -16.40
N PRO A 127 -7.47 7.35 -15.45
CA PRO A 127 -6.10 7.74 -15.74
C PRO A 127 -5.34 6.60 -16.42
N SER A 128 -4.63 6.88 -17.51
CA SER A 128 -3.86 5.86 -18.23
C SER A 128 -2.36 6.10 -18.19
N MET A 129 -1.63 5.03 -17.92
CA MET A 129 -0.17 4.95 -18.02
C MET A 129 0.29 4.44 -19.39
N GLN A 130 -0.64 4.02 -20.25
CA GLN A 130 -0.37 3.50 -21.59
C GLN A 130 -0.56 4.54 -22.69
N GLN A 131 -0.51 5.83 -22.34
CA GLN A 131 -0.48 6.91 -23.33
C GLN A 131 0.75 6.75 -24.27
N PRO A 132 0.62 7.05 -25.56
CA PRO A 132 -0.56 7.62 -26.20
C PRO A 132 -1.52 6.53 -26.70
N HIS A 133 -2.83 6.76 -26.52
CA HIS A 133 -3.89 5.99 -27.15
C HIS A 133 -4.04 6.42 -28.61
N LEU A 134 -3.55 5.58 -29.54
CA LEU A 134 -3.42 5.88 -30.96
C LEU A 134 -4.52 5.19 -31.77
N PHE A 135 -4.95 5.83 -32.84
CA PHE A 135 -5.82 5.18 -33.82
C PHE A 135 -5.02 4.18 -34.68
N ILE A 136 -5.45 2.92 -34.68
CA ILE A 136 -4.81 1.85 -35.45
C ILE A 136 -5.49 1.59 -36.80
N ARG A 137 -6.68 2.17 -37.02
CA ARG A 137 -7.42 2.14 -38.27
C ARG A 137 -7.86 3.54 -38.68
N GLU A 138 -8.00 3.75 -39.98
CA GLU A 138 -8.56 4.97 -40.54
C GLU A 138 -10.09 4.98 -40.39
N ALA A 139 -10.65 6.13 -40.07
CA ALA A 139 -12.09 6.35 -39.99
C ALA A 139 -12.41 7.81 -40.32
N GLU A 140 -13.21 8.05 -41.36
CA GLU A 140 -13.61 9.39 -41.83
C GLU A 140 -12.47 10.42 -41.88
N ARG A 141 -12.33 11.26 -40.85
CA ARG A 141 -11.34 12.35 -40.71
C ARG A 141 -10.19 12.02 -39.77
N ILE A 142 -10.05 10.76 -39.39
CA ILE A 142 -9.06 10.24 -38.45
C ILE A 142 -8.11 9.33 -39.22
N SER A 143 -6.82 9.66 -39.23
CA SER A 143 -5.80 8.86 -39.89
C SER A 143 -5.22 7.82 -38.95
N ARG A 144 -4.71 6.72 -39.50
CA ARG A 144 -3.96 5.75 -38.72
C ARG A 144 -2.69 6.40 -38.15
N GLY A 145 -2.44 6.18 -36.86
CA GLY A 145 -1.34 6.78 -36.10
C GLY A 145 -1.68 8.13 -35.47
N ASP A 146 -2.87 8.69 -35.75
CA ASP A 146 -3.31 9.89 -35.06
C ASP A 146 -3.63 9.59 -33.60
N TRP A 147 -3.34 10.56 -32.74
CA TRP A 147 -3.89 10.63 -31.40
C TRP A 147 -4.26 12.08 -31.11
N TYR A 148 -5.25 12.22 -30.25
CA TYR A 148 -5.86 13.49 -29.91
C TYR A 148 -5.69 13.75 -28.42
N VAL A 149 -5.73 15.03 -28.07
CA VAL A 149 -5.71 15.55 -26.70
C VAL A 149 -6.80 16.61 -26.57
N ARG A 150 -7.28 16.86 -25.36
CA ARG A 150 -8.18 17.96 -25.06
C ARG A 150 -7.39 19.16 -24.56
N ARG A 151 -7.66 20.33 -25.15
CA ARG A 151 -7.17 21.63 -24.70
C ARG A 151 -8.37 22.52 -24.44
N GLY A 152 -8.69 22.71 -23.15
CA GLY A 152 -9.97 23.30 -22.76
C GLY A 152 -11.13 22.42 -23.21
N SER A 153 -12.02 22.95 -24.06
CA SER A 153 -13.16 22.22 -24.60
C SER A 153 -12.93 21.58 -25.97
N LEU A 154 -11.82 21.90 -26.63
CA LEU A 154 -11.54 21.42 -27.98
C LEU A 154 -10.75 20.11 -27.96
N THR A 155 -11.12 19.21 -28.86
CA THR A 155 -10.36 17.99 -29.16
C THR A 155 -9.45 18.27 -30.35
N GLU A 156 -8.14 18.32 -30.09
CA GLU A 156 -7.12 18.66 -31.08
C GLU A 156 -6.17 17.50 -31.31
N ARG A 157 -5.54 17.45 -32.50
CA ARG A 157 -4.47 16.48 -32.77
C ARG A 157 -3.27 16.82 -31.89
N ALA A 158 -2.62 15.79 -31.37
CA ALA A 158 -1.45 15.96 -30.51
C ALA A 158 -0.36 16.80 -31.19
N GLN A 159 0.18 17.76 -30.43
CA GLN A 159 1.24 18.67 -30.86
C GLN A 159 2.60 18.14 -30.38
N PRO A 160 3.74 18.65 -30.91
CA PRO A 160 5.08 18.20 -30.50
C PRO A 160 5.32 18.20 -28.99
N GLU A 161 4.71 19.13 -28.24
CA GLU A 161 4.82 19.20 -26.78
C GLU A 161 4.17 17.99 -26.09
N ASP A 162 3.09 17.46 -26.66
CA ASP A 162 2.40 16.27 -26.14
C ASP A 162 3.27 15.01 -26.31
N TYR A 163 4.00 14.91 -27.43
CA TYR A 163 4.98 13.84 -27.63
C TYR A 163 6.12 13.93 -26.62
N ALA A 164 6.65 15.13 -26.37
CA ALA A 164 7.70 15.34 -25.38
C ALA A 164 7.23 14.95 -23.97
N ARG A 165 5.98 15.28 -23.60
CA ARG A 165 5.37 14.89 -22.32
C ARG A 165 5.20 13.37 -22.19
N VAL A 166 4.69 12.71 -23.22
CA VAL A 166 4.54 11.25 -23.19
C VAL A 166 5.91 10.58 -23.14
N GLN A 167 6.87 11.08 -23.91
CA GLN A 167 8.24 10.60 -23.89
C GLN A 167 8.92 10.82 -22.54
N SER A 168 8.68 11.96 -21.87
CA SER A 168 9.21 12.24 -20.54
C SER A 168 8.60 11.29 -19.50
N LYS A 169 7.31 10.95 -19.58
CA LYS A 169 6.72 9.90 -18.73
C LYS A 169 7.36 8.53 -18.95
N VAL A 170 7.58 8.14 -20.20
CA VAL A 170 8.26 6.88 -20.53
C VAL A 170 9.71 6.89 -20.04
N LEU A 171 10.40 8.02 -20.19
CA LEU A 171 11.76 8.24 -19.68
C LEU A 171 11.80 8.22 -18.16
N GLU A 172 10.85 8.83 -17.45
CA GLU A 172 10.75 8.77 -15.99
C GLU A 172 10.53 7.34 -15.52
N VAL A 173 9.66 6.59 -16.19
CA VAL A 173 9.45 5.16 -15.91
C VAL A 173 10.72 4.36 -16.18
N ALA A 174 11.43 4.62 -17.28
CA ALA A 174 12.69 3.96 -17.60
C ALA A 174 13.83 4.38 -16.65
N GLN A 175 13.88 5.62 -16.21
CA GLN A 175 14.83 6.15 -15.24
C GLN A 175 14.54 5.63 -13.84
N ASP A 176 13.28 5.44 -13.47
CA ASP A 176 12.89 4.77 -12.22
C ASP A 176 13.29 3.29 -12.26
N ALA A 177 13.04 2.60 -13.38
CA ALA A 177 13.49 1.22 -13.58
C ALA A 177 15.01 1.12 -13.54
N ARG A 178 15.72 2.06 -14.17
CA ARG A 178 17.18 2.15 -14.15
C ARG A 178 17.71 2.49 -12.76
N ARG A 179 17.12 3.44 -12.04
CA ARG A 179 17.51 3.76 -10.66
C ARG A 179 17.29 2.56 -9.74
N ARG A 180 16.21 1.79 -9.92
CA ARG A 180 16.00 0.53 -9.20
C ARG A 180 17.08 -0.48 -9.54
N ALA A 181 17.42 -0.64 -10.82
CA ALA A 181 18.50 -1.52 -11.24
C ALA A 181 19.85 -1.08 -10.66
N GLU A 182 20.18 0.21 -10.72
CA GLU A 182 21.40 0.79 -10.14
C GLU A 182 21.40 0.70 -8.60
N GLU A 183 20.25 0.80 -7.95
CA GLU A 183 20.12 0.64 -6.50
C GLU A 183 20.25 -0.83 -6.09
N VAL A 184 19.73 -1.76 -6.89
CA VAL A 184 19.95 -3.20 -6.73
C VAL A 184 21.43 -3.52 -6.96
N GLU A 185 22.05 -3.00 -8.02
CA GLU A 185 23.49 -3.14 -8.29
C GLU A 185 24.32 -2.55 -7.14
N ARG A 186 23.95 -1.38 -6.62
CA ARG A 186 24.64 -0.78 -5.48
C ARG A 186 24.44 -1.58 -4.21
N ARG A 187 23.25 -2.12 -3.94
CA ARG A 187 23.01 -3.02 -2.80
C ARG A 187 23.79 -4.32 -2.93
N LEU A 188 23.91 -4.86 -4.14
CA LEU A 188 24.74 -6.02 -4.43
C LEU A 188 26.22 -5.70 -4.22
N SER A 189 26.69 -4.55 -4.71
CA SER A 189 28.06 -4.06 -4.50
C SER A 189 28.34 -3.81 -3.02
N ASP A 190 27.45 -3.14 -2.30
CA ASP A 190 27.56 -2.89 -0.86
C ASP A 190 27.56 -4.21 -0.06
N ARG A 191 26.82 -5.24 -0.52
CA ARG A 191 26.89 -6.59 0.06
C ARG A 191 28.24 -7.23 -0.22
N ILE A 192 28.75 -7.12 -1.44
CA ILE A 192 30.08 -7.61 -1.82
C ILE A 192 31.16 -6.91 -0.99
N ASP A 193 31.16 -5.58 -0.91
CA ASP A 193 32.14 -4.79 -0.15
C ASP A 193 32.08 -5.09 1.36
N ARG A 194 30.88 -5.33 1.92
CA ARG A 194 30.72 -5.77 3.31
C ARG A 194 31.22 -7.19 3.52
N LEU A 195 31.02 -8.07 2.54
CA LEU A 195 31.57 -9.43 2.56
C LEU A 195 33.10 -9.39 2.47
N GLU A 196 33.68 -8.55 1.60
CA GLU A 196 35.11 -8.35 1.44
C GLU A 196 35.75 -7.68 2.67
N SER A 197 35.10 -6.66 3.24
CA SER A 197 35.56 -6.01 4.46
C SER A 197 35.46 -6.94 5.67
N GLY A 198 34.36 -7.69 5.77
CA GLY A 198 34.17 -8.74 6.77
C GLY A 198 35.21 -9.84 6.63
N TYR A 199 35.59 -10.20 5.41
CA TYR A 199 36.67 -11.14 5.10
C TYR A 199 38.04 -10.58 5.50
N ALA A 200 38.33 -9.31 5.22
CA ALA A 200 39.58 -8.65 5.60
C ALA A 200 39.72 -8.52 7.13
N GLU A 201 38.62 -8.21 7.83
CA GLU A 201 38.59 -8.12 9.29
C GLU A 201 38.74 -9.51 9.95
N LEU A 202 38.16 -10.54 9.35
CA LEU A 202 38.38 -11.95 9.73
C LEU A 202 39.83 -12.37 9.51
N LEU A 203 40.43 -12.02 8.38
CA LEU A 203 41.86 -12.25 8.08
C LEU A 203 42.76 -11.56 9.12
N GLN A 204 42.45 -10.31 9.48
CA GLN A 204 43.21 -9.57 10.46
C GLN A 204 43.08 -10.17 11.87
N ARG A 205 41.90 -10.67 12.23
CA ARG A 205 41.68 -11.42 13.48
C ARG A 205 42.38 -12.78 13.49
N LEU A 206 42.44 -13.47 12.35
CA LEU A 206 43.19 -14.72 12.19
C LEU A 206 44.70 -14.50 12.32
N LEU A 207 45.23 -13.41 11.77
CA LEU A 207 46.63 -13.03 11.92
C LEU A 207 46.98 -12.61 13.37
N GLN A 208 46.05 -11.96 14.07
CA GLN A 208 46.23 -11.59 15.48
C GLN A 208 45.98 -12.76 16.46
N GLY A 209 45.24 -13.79 16.05
CA GLY A 209 44.95 -15.00 16.82
C GLY A 209 46.04 -16.07 16.78
N ALA A 210 47.15 -15.84 16.06
CA ALA A 210 48.25 -16.82 15.92
C ALA A 210 49.11 -17.05 17.19
N SER A 211 48.69 -16.55 18.36
CA SER A 211 49.39 -16.72 19.65
C SER A 211 48.63 -17.53 20.71
N ALA A 212 47.57 -18.27 20.36
CA ALA A 212 46.98 -19.27 21.24
C ALA A 212 46.48 -20.52 20.48
N PRO A 213 46.68 -21.75 21.00
CA PRO A 213 46.20 -22.97 20.37
C PRO A 213 44.74 -23.27 20.73
N ASP A 214 44.07 -23.99 19.83
CA ASP A 214 42.71 -24.56 19.89
C ASP A 214 41.51 -23.64 19.55
N ALA A 215 41.29 -23.43 18.24
CA ALA A 215 39.96 -23.44 17.62
C ALA A 215 40.08 -23.53 16.07
N ALA A 216 39.26 -24.39 15.46
CA ALA A 216 39.28 -24.74 14.04
C ALA A 216 38.89 -23.58 13.08
N PRO A 217 39.35 -23.60 11.80
CA PRO A 217 39.18 -22.50 10.85
C PRO A 217 37.80 -22.51 10.12
N PRO A 218 37.27 -21.36 9.67
CA PRO A 218 36.11 -21.33 8.77
C PRO A 218 36.54 -21.50 7.31
N ALA A 219 35.87 -22.41 6.60
CA ALA A 219 36.10 -22.74 5.19
C ALA A 219 35.10 -21.98 4.32
N GLY A 220 35.54 -20.91 3.65
CA GLY A 220 34.69 -20.06 2.79
C GLY A 220 34.91 -20.19 1.28
N GLU A 221 36.09 -20.61 0.83
CA GLU A 221 36.41 -20.56 -0.62
C GLU A 221 36.22 -21.89 -1.37
N ALA A 222 35.98 -23.00 -0.67
CA ALA A 222 35.95 -24.32 -1.29
C ALA A 222 34.62 -24.65 -2.02
N SER A 223 33.52 -23.93 -1.77
CA SER A 223 32.18 -24.39 -2.17
C SER A 223 31.87 -24.20 -3.67
N ALA A 224 32.44 -23.16 -4.31
CA ALA A 224 32.17 -22.86 -5.71
C ALA A 224 33.01 -23.71 -6.69
N GLU A 225 34.27 -24.01 -6.37
CA GLU A 225 35.12 -24.92 -7.16
C GLU A 225 34.63 -26.39 -7.05
N LEU A 226 34.15 -26.82 -5.87
CA LEU A 226 33.68 -28.20 -5.66
C LEU A 226 32.32 -28.51 -6.33
N LEU A 227 31.44 -27.52 -6.51
CA LEU A 227 30.20 -27.71 -7.26
C LEU A 227 30.43 -27.87 -8.77
N LEU A 228 31.49 -27.25 -9.30
CA LEU A 228 31.95 -27.46 -10.68
C LEU A 228 32.67 -28.81 -10.86
N GLU A 229 33.39 -29.31 -9.86
CA GLU A 229 34.04 -30.63 -9.92
C GLU A 229 33.10 -31.82 -9.62
N ALA A 230 32.02 -31.67 -8.85
CA ALA A 230 31.04 -32.75 -8.65
C ALA A 230 30.29 -33.14 -9.94
N ALA A 231 30.19 -32.21 -10.91
CA ALA A 231 29.68 -32.50 -12.25
C ALA A 231 30.64 -33.36 -13.11
N SER A 232 31.89 -33.55 -12.67
CA SER A 232 32.93 -34.27 -13.41
C SER A 232 33.05 -35.77 -13.08
N GLY A 233 32.13 -36.32 -12.28
CA GLY A 233 31.99 -37.76 -12.07
C GLY A 233 33.05 -38.40 -11.15
N ARG A 234 33.76 -37.59 -10.35
CA ARG A 234 34.73 -38.07 -9.35
C ARG A 234 34.04 -38.27 -8.01
N GLU A 235 34.27 -39.41 -7.34
CA GLU A 235 33.75 -39.64 -5.99
C GLU A 235 34.45 -38.71 -4.98
N PRO A 236 33.69 -37.97 -4.14
CA PRO A 236 34.25 -37.00 -3.21
C PRO A 236 35.03 -37.68 -2.09
N ASN A 237 36.16 -37.09 -1.70
CA ASN A 237 36.97 -37.61 -0.60
C ASN A 237 36.33 -37.30 0.77
N LEU A 238 36.83 -37.92 1.84
CA LEU A 238 36.25 -37.79 3.19
C LEU A 238 36.26 -36.33 3.70
N ALA A 239 37.28 -35.53 3.36
CA ALA A 239 37.35 -34.13 3.77
C ALA A 239 36.29 -33.26 3.04
N GLU A 240 35.98 -33.59 1.79
CA GLU A 240 34.90 -32.98 1.01
C GLU A 240 33.52 -33.40 1.52
N LEU A 241 33.33 -34.69 1.83
CA LEU A 241 32.10 -35.18 2.46
C LEU A 241 31.85 -34.53 3.82
N VAL A 242 32.91 -34.31 4.60
CA VAL A 242 32.85 -33.61 5.88
C VAL A 242 32.55 -32.13 5.67
N ARG A 243 33.14 -31.45 4.68
CA ARG A 243 32.78 -30.05 4.32
C ARG A 243 31.34 -29.92 3.80
N LEU A 244 30.87 -30.86 2.98
CA LEU A 244 29.49 -30.89 2.48
C LEU A 244 28.46 -31.16 3.59
N ARG A 245 28.80 -32.03 4.56
CA ARG A 245 27.92 -32.32 5.71
C ARG A 245 28.03 -31.33 6.86
N LEU A 246 29.16 -30.63 7.01
CA LEU A 246 29.42 -29.69 8.11
C LEU A 246 29.49 -28.23 7.66
N ALA A 247 29.16 -27.91 6.41
CA ALA A 247 28.90 -26.53 6.00
C ALA A 247 27.87 -25.93 6.98
N PRO A 248 28.06 -24.68 7.44
CA PRO A 248 27.04 -24.03 8.24
C PRO A 248 25.77 -24.05 7.41
N ALA A 249 24.74 -24.73 7.91
CA ALA A 249 23.45 -24.75 7.24
C ALA A 249 23.11 -23.30 6.91
N GLU A 250 22.85 -23.00 5.64
CA GLU A 250 22.27 -21.71 5.22
C GLU A 250 21.26 -21.29 6.28
N ASP A 251 21.29 -20.01 6.69
CA ASP A 251 20.35 -19.52 7.69
C ASP A 251 18.92 -19.64 7.13
N ARG A 252 18.31 -20.80 7.37
CA ARG A 252 17.03 -21.20 6.80
C ARG A 252 15.91 -20.29 7.29
N VAL A 253 16.10 -19.63 8.42
CA VAL A 253 15.14 -18.68 8.99
C VAL A 253 15.24 -17.36 8.26
N HIS A 254 16.47 -16.84 8.01
CA HIS A 254 16.66 -15.65 7.17
C HIS A 254 16.10 -15.90 5.76
N GLN A 255 16.53 -16.96 5.10
CA GLN A 255 16.11 -17.24 3.72
C GLN A 255 14.61 -17.52 3.63
N GLY A 256 14.05 -18.28 4.59
CA GLY A 256 12.61 -18.55 4.63
C GLY A 256 11.76 -17.29 4.77
N LEU A 257 12.20 -16.33 5.59
CA LEU A 257 11.53 -15.04 5.74
C LEU A 257 11.55 -14.23 4.43
N LEU A 258 12.69 -14.20 3.74
CA LEU A 258 12.80 -13.51 2.45
C LEU A 258 11.95 -14.20 1.39
N ASP A 259 11.98 -15.53 1.30
CA ASP A 259 11.18 -16.29 0.33
C ASP A 259 9.68 -16.04 0.53
N GLU A 260 9.20 -15.99 1.77
CA GLU A 260 7.79 -15.66 2.06
C GLU A 260 7.44 -14.20 1.73
N ALA A 261 8.34 -13.25 2.00
CA ALA A 261 8.17 -11.87 1.60
C ALA A 261 8.12 -11.69 0.07
N LEU A 262 9.00 -12.38 -0.66
CA LEU A 262 9.02 -12.41 -2.12
C LEU A 262 7.73 -13.03 -2.66
N ARG A 263 7.30 -14.16 -2.11
CA ARG A 263 6.02 -14.81 -2.51
C ARG A 263 4.83 -13.89 -2.35
N LEU A 264 4.72 -13.19 -1.20
CA LEU A 264 3.61 -12.27 -0.98
C LEU A 264 3.70 -11.06 -1.93
N ARG A 265 4.89 -10.47 -2.10
CA ARG A 265 5.08 -9.38 -3.07
C ARG A 265 4.68 -9.82 -4.48
N ASP A 266 5.13 -10.98 -4.93
CA ASP A 266 4.85 -11.49 -6.28
C ASP A 266 3.35 -11.76 -6.45
N PHE A 267 2.68 -12.29 -5.41
CA PHE A 267 1.23 -12.42 -5.40
C PHE A 267 0.53 -11.08 -5.58
N LEU A 268 0.95 -10.03 -4.85
CA LEU A 268 0.38 -8.69 -4.96
C LEU A 268 0.66 -8.03 -6.32
N GLN A 269 1.73 -8.41 -7.02
CA GLN A 269 2.04 -7.91 -8.35
C GLN A 269 1.45 -8.77 -9.48
N SER A 270 0.88 -9.92 -9.15
CA SER A 270 0.27 -10.86 -10.11
C SER A 270 -1.20 -10.51 -10.42
N ASP A 271 -1.81 -11.28 -11.32
CA ASP A 271 -3.25 -11.21 -11.61
C ASP A 271 -4.14 -11.71 -10.45
N GLY A 272 -3.56 -12.16 -9.33
CA GLY A 272 -4.29 -12.62 -8.14
C GLY A 272 -5.14 -11.55 -7.46
N VAL A 273 -4.78 -10.27 -7.62
CA VAL A 273 -5.55 -9.12 -7.13
C VAL A 273 -5.67 -8.11 -8.27
N PRO A 274 -6.86 -7.93 -8.87
CA PRO A 274 -7.03 -6.99 -9.96
C PRO A 274 -6.67 -5.56 -9.54
N TRP A 275 -5.90 -4.87 -10.37
CA TRP A 275 -5.61 -3.44 -10.19
C TRP A 275 -6.81 -2.54 -10.54
N LEU A 276 -7.86 -3.12 -11.13
CA LEU A 276 -9.15 -2.51 -11.40
C LEU A 276 -10.24 -3.34 -10.72
N LEU A 277 -10.80 -2.84 -9.62
CA LEU A 277 -11.86 -3.51 -8.88
C LEU A 277 -13.21 -2.81 -9.06
N PRO A 278 -14.30 -3.54 -9.37
CA PRO A 278 -15.63 -2.95 -9.34
C PRO A 278 -16.00 -2.55 -7.91
N ASP A 279 -16.85 -1.54 -7.78
CA ASP A 279 -17.37 -1.08 -6.49
C ASP A 279 -18.56 -1.96 -6.06
N ASP A 280 -18.31 -3.25 -5.97
CA ASP A 280 -19.27 -4.29 -5.61
C ASP A 280 -18.88 -4.91 -4.27
N PRO A 281 -19.74 -4.86 -3.23
CA PRO A 281 -19.40 -5.34 -1.89
C PRO A 281 -18.95 -6.80 -1.84
N GLU A 282 -19.53 -7.70 -2.65
CA GLU A 282 -19.19 -9.11 -2.61
C GLU A 282 -17.81 -9.38 -3.23
N THR A 283 -17.54 -8.75 -4.38
CA THR A 283 -16.23 -8.79 -5.04
C THR A 283 -15.13 -8.25 -4.12
N LEU A 284 -15.42 -7.17 -3.38
CA LEU A 284 -14.49 -6.59 -2.42
C LEU A 284 -14.22 -7.52 -1.23
N ARG A 285 -15.26 -8.15 -0.67
CA ARG A 285 -15.10 -9.15 0.40
C ARG A 285 -14.27 -10.36 -0.07
N GLN A 286 -14.50 -10.83 -1.29
CA GLN A 286 -13.73 -11.93 -1.86
C GLN A 286 -12.25 -11.54 -2.05
N ALA A 287 -11.98 -10.33 -2.53
CA ALA A 287 -10.63 -9.82 -2.65
C ALA A 287 -9.93 -9.72 -1.28
N VAL A 288 -10.63 -9.22 -0.25
CA VAL A 288 -10.12 -9.16 1.13
C VAL A 288 -9.76 -10.55 1.65
N ARG A 289 -10.61 -11.56 1.45
CA ARG A 289 -10.32 -12.95 1.87
C ARG A 289 -9.10 -13.54 1.16
N HIS A 290 -8.97 -13.36 -0.15
CA HIS A 290 -7.79 -13.83 -0.88
C HIS A 290 -6.50 -13.14 -0.40
N LEU A 291 -6.58 -11.84 -0.10
CA LEU A 291 -5.45 -11.09 0.47
C LEU A 291 -5.06 -11.61 1.86
N GLU A 292 -6.04 -11.96 2.69
CA GLU A 292 -5.83 -12.58 4.00
C GLU A 292 -5.14 -13.94 3.87
N GLU A 293 -5.68 -14.82 3.04
CA GLU A 293 -5.13 -16.16 2.80
C GLU A 293 -3.68 -16.11 2.28
N ALA A 294 -3.38 -15.17 1.38
CA ALA A 294 -2.03 -15.01 0.85
C ALA A 294 -1.04 -14.46 1.89
N ALA A 295 -1.49 -13.61 2.81
CA ALA A 295 -0.65 -12.99 3.83
C ALA A 295 -0.42 -13.89 5.05
N GLN A 296 -1.35 -14.81 5.32
CA GLN A 296 -1.34 -15.63 6.54
C GLN A 296 -0.03 -16.41 6.77
N PRO A 297 0.59 -17.10 5.78
CA PRO A 297 1.82 -17.85 6.03
C PRO A 297 2.96 -16.98 6.57
N LEU A 298 3.17 -15.81 5.94
CA LEU A 298 4.18 -14.85 6.37
C LEU A 298 3.84 -14.26 7.74
N ALA A 299 2.55 -14.05 8.02
CA ALA A 299 2.10 -13.56 9.31
C ALA A 299 2.43 -14.56 10.44
N GLU A 300 2.10 -15.83 10.24
CA GLU A 300 2.40 -16.93 11.17
C GLU A 300 3.91 -17.12 11.35
N GLY A 301 4.68 -17.08 10.26
CA GLY A 301 6.14 -17.14 10.27
C GLY A 301 6.76 -16.01 11.09
N LEU A 302 6.33 -14.77 10.87
CA LEU A 302 6.74 -13.61 11.65
C LEU A 302 6.34 -13.71 13.12
N GLY A 303 5.12 -14.17 13.41
CA GLY A 303 4.64 -14.38 14.77
C GLY A 303 5.50 -15.39 15.53
N GLU A 304 5.87 -16.50 14.88
CA GLU A 304 6.72 -17.53 15.46
C GLU A 304 8.17 -17.07 15.63
N LEU A 305 8.70 -16.34 14.65
CA LEU A 305 10.04 -15.75 14.70
C LEU A 305 10.17 -14.79 15.88
N ILE A 306 9.31 -13.78 15.98
CA ILE A 306 9.35 -12.75 17.03
C ILE A 306 9.19 -13.38 18.42
N ARG A 307 8.34 -14.40 18.53
CA ARG A 307 8.14 -15.15 19.77
C ARG A 307 9.42 -15.85 20.22
N ARG A 308 10.10 -16.56 19.32
CA ARG A 308 11.26 -17.42 19.65
C ARG A 308 12.60 -16.70 19.65
N ASP A 309 12.74 -15.63 18.87
CA ASP A 309 13.99 -14.88 18.73
C ASP A 309 14.19 -13.91 19.92
N ALA A 310 14.60 -14.46 21.05
CA ALA A 310 14.88 -13.68 22.26
C ALA A 310 16.10 -12.75 22.12
N ALA A 311 17.04 -13.09 21.23
CA ALA A 311 18.24 -12.30 20.97
C ALA A 311 18.03 -11.19 19.94
N GLU A 312 16.87 -11.16 19.28
CA GLU A 312 16.54 -10.22 18.21
C GLU A 312 17.54 -10.26 17.04
N ALA A 313 18.11 -11.44 16.78
CA ALA A 313 19.15 -11.66 15.77
C ALA A 313 18.62 -11.49 14.34
N TYR A 314 17.32 -11.72 14.11
CA TYR A 314 16.71 -11.69 12.77
C TYR A 314 16.07 -10.34 12.41
N VAL A 315 16.26 -9.30 13.23
CA VAL A 315 15.81 -7.94 12.93
C VAL A 315 16.35 -7.40 11.59
N PRO A 316 17.62 -7.66 11.19
CA PRO A 316 18.10 -7.28 9.86
C PRO A 316 17.34 -7.97 8.72
N ALA A 317 17.03 -9.26 8.86
CA ALA A 317 16.26 -10.02 7.88
C ALA A 317 14.83 -9.48 7.75
N LEU A 318 14.20 -9.09 8.87
CA LEU A 318 12.91 -8.40 8.84
C LEU A 318 12.98 -7.08 8.07
N ARG A 319 14.03 -6.27 8.23
CA ARG A 319 14.18 -5.01 7.50
C ARG A 319 14.26 -5.26 5.99
N GLU A 320 15.05 -6.24 5.55
CA GLU A 320 15.13 -6.65 4.15
C GLU A 320 13.78 -7.16 3.62
N ALA A 321 13.05 -7.95 4.41
CA ALA A 321 11.70 -8.38 4.07
C ALA A 321 10.71 -7.21 3.92
N LEU A 322 10.76 -6.20 4.79
CA LEU A 322 9.92 -5.01 4.68
C LEU A 322 10.23 -4.20 3.41
N GLU A 323 11.50 -4.12 3.01
CA GLU A 323 11.88 -3.49 1.73
C GLU A 323 11.29 -4.22 0.52
N ILE A 324 11.36 -5.56 0.50
CA ILE A 324 10.75 -6.39 -0.54
C ILE A 324 9.23 -6.18 -0.59
N LEU A 325 8.57 -6.22 0.57
CA LEU A 325 7.12 -6.02 0.65
C LEU A 325 6.70 -4.62 0.19
N ALA A 326 7.54 -3.60 0.42
CA ALA A 326 7.28 -2.24 -0.04
C ALA A 326 7.13 -2.14 -1.57
N GLU A 327 7.81 -3.01 -2.32
CA GLU A 327 7.69 -3.09 -3.78
C GLU A 327 6.31 -3.62 -4.22
N GLY A 328 5.65 -4.42 -3.38
CA GLY A 328 4.29 -4.93 -3.64
C GLY A 328 3.23 -3.82 -3.69
N LEU A 329 3.55 -2.63 -3.16
CA LEU A 329 2.68 -1.45 -3.25
C LEU A 329 2.77 -0.73 -4.60
N TRP A 330 3.71 -1.12 -5.46
CA TRP A 330 3.93 -0.48 -6.76
C TRP A 330 2.98 -1.05 -7.78
N VAL A 331 2.36 -0.17 -8.57
CA VAL A 331 1.60 -0.59 -9.76
C VAL A 331 2.60 -1.22 -10.76
N PRO A 332 2.44 -2.50 -11.16
CA PRO A 332 3.37 -3.18 -12.05
C PRO A 332 3.49 -2.51 -13.41
N LEU A 333 4.68 -2.63 -14.01
CA LEU A 333 4.98 -2.17 -15.36
C LEU A 333 4.23 -3.04 -16.37
N GLY A 334 3.06 -2.60 -16.80
CA GLY A 334 2.18 -3.35 -17.71
C GLY A 334 0.70 -3.18 -17.40
N VAL A 335 0.37 -2.82 -16.15
CA VAL A 335 -0.99 -2.49 -15.73
C VAL A 335 -1.40 -1.16 -16.38
N GLY A 336 -2.34 -1.24 -17.32
CA GLY A 336 -2.75 -0.09 -18.15
C GLY A 336 -3.73 0.87 -17.50
N SER A 337 -4.43 0.40 -16.48
CA SER A 337 -5.43 1.14 -15.71
C SER A 337 -5.50 0.58 -14.29
N TYR A 338 -5.77 1.45 -13.33
CA TYR A 338 -6.00 1.06 -11.94
C TYR A 338 -6.96 2.03 -11.25
N ASN A 339 -7.54 1.63 -10.13
CA ASN A 339 -8.30 2.53 -9.27
C ASN A 339 -7.71 2.63 -7.85
N GLU A 340 -8.09 3.68 -7.12
CA GLU A 340 -7.57 3.94 -5.78
C GLU A 340 -8.00 2.87 -4.77
N LEU A 341 -9.14 2.21 -4.99
CA LEU A 341 -9.64 1.10 -4.18
C LEU A 341 -8.73 -0.12 -4.26
N ALA A 342 -8.32 -0.50 -5.48
CA ALA A 342 -7.36 -1.58 -5.67
C ALA A 342 -6.01 -1.25 -5.02
N ARG A 343 -5.50 -0.02 -5.22
CA ARG A 343 -4.26 0.41 -4.56
C ARG A 343 -4.36 0.41 -3.02
N ALA A 344 -5.53 0.67 -2.47
CA ALA A 344 -5.79 0.59 -1.04
C ALA A 344 -5.77 -0.86 -0.55
N LEU A 345 -6.41 -1.78 -1.28
CA LEU A 345 -6.43 -3.20 -0.98
C LEU A 345 -5.04 -3.86 -1.10
N HIS A 346 -4.18 -3.42 -2.01
CA HIS A 346 -2.80 -3.91 -2.09
C HIS A 346 -1.95 -3.55 -0.85
N ALA A 347 -2.32 -2.49 -0.12
CA ALA A 347 -1.67 -2.13 1.14
C ALA A 347 -2.21 -2.90 2.35
N TYR A 348 -3.36 -3.55 2.22
CA TYR A 348 -4.04 -4.21 3.35
C TYR A 348 -3.25 -5.40 3.94
N PRO A 349 -2.64 -6.31 3.16
CA PRO A 349 -1.77 -7.36 3.70
C PRO A 349 -0.63 -6.83 4.55
N LEU A 350 0.04 -5.77 4.08
CA LEU A 350 1.13 -5.14 4.81
C LEU A 350 0.62 -4.53 6.12
N HIS A 351 -0.60 -4.00 6.12
CA HIS A 351 -1.26 -3.48 7.34
C HIS A 351 -1.48 -4.61 8.35
N LEU A 352 -2.03 -5.75 7.92
CA LEU A 352 -2.22 -6.92 8.80
C LEU A 352 -0.91 -7.46 9.38
N LEU A 353 0.11 -7.67 8.53
CA LEU A 353 1.42 -8.16 8.93
C LEU A 353 2.08 -7.24 9.96
N THR A 354 1.97 -5.93 9.73
CA THR A 354 2.47 -4.91 10.64
C THR A 354 1.78 -5.00 12.01
N TYR A 355 0.45 -5.05 12.05
CA TYR A 355 -0.29 -5.14 13.29
C TYR A 355 0.01 -6.44 14.04
N GLN A 356 0.06 -7.57 13.34
CA GLN A 356 0.44 -8.85 13.94
C GLN A 356 1.84 -8.81 14.54
N ALA A 357 2.84 -8.37 13.78
CA ALA A 357 4.21 -8.31 14.24
C ALA A 357 4.35 -7.36 15.44
N CYS A 358 3.70 -6.20 15.40
CA CYS A 358 3.70 -5.25 16.52
C CYS A 358 3.00 -5.81 17.77
N LEU A 359 1.87 -6.50 17.63
CA LEU A 359 1.20 -7.17 18.75
C LEU A 359 2.12 -8.21 19.39
N VAL A 360 2.66 -9.13 18.61
CA VAL A 360 3.52 -10.21 19.12
C VAL A 360 4.80 -9.64 19.72
N ALA A 361 5.43 -8.65 19.07
CA ALA A 361 6.63 -8.00 19.58
C ALA A 361 6.37 -7.24 20.88
N HIS A 362 5.22 -6.57 20.99
CA HIS A 362 4.81 -5.92 22.23
C HIS A 362 4.61 -6.96 23.35
N ALA A 363 4.01 -8.11 23.04
CA ALA A 363 3.65 -9.14 24.02
C ALA A 363 4.89 -9.81 24.63
N HIS A 364 5.89 -10.03 23.77
CA HIS A 364 7.17 -10.64 24.13
C HIS A 364 8.27 -9.62 24.44
N ARG A 365 7.93 -8.32 24.50
CA ARG A 365 8.83 -7.20 24.84
C ARG A 365 10.05 -7.08 23.93
N ARG A 366 9.87 -7.33 22.63
CA ARG A 366 10.89 -7.29 21.57
C ARG A 366 11.05 -5.86 21.02
N ALA A 367 11.98 -5.10 21.58
CA ALA A 367 12.15 -3.67 21.27
C ALA A 367 12.75 -3.42 19.88
N ALA A 368 13.71 -4.24 19.45
CA ALA A 368 14.39 -4.06 18.16
C ALA A 368 13.47 -4.41 16.98
N TYR A 369 12.58 -5.40 17.16
CA TYR A 369 11.51 -5.70 16.21
C TYR A 369 10.53 -4.54 16.05
N LEU A 370 10.04 -3.95 17.15
CA LEU A 370 9.20 -2.75 17.10
C LEU A 370 9.93 -1.60 16.39
N ARG A 371 11.21 -1.38 16.72
CA ARG A 371 12.05 -0.35 16.08
C ARG A 371 12.17 -0.55 14.57
N ALA A 372 12.26 -1.79 14.08
CA ALA A 372 12.35 -2.06 12.65
C ALA A 372 11.17 -1.46 11.87
N PHE A 373 9.94 -1.57 12.39
CA PHE A 373 8.76 -0.96 11.78
C PHE A 373 8.71 0.57 11.91
N VAL A 374 9.24 1.13 13.01
CA VAL A 374 9.35 2.60 13.19
C VAL A 374 10.35 3.20 12.19
N ASP A 375 11.49 2.53 12.00
CA ASP A 375 12.56 2.98 11.10
C ASP A 375 12.24 2.69 9.63
N ALA A 376 11.39 1.70 9.34
CA ALA A 376 11.04 1.33 7.98
C ALA A 376 10.39 2.49 7.21
N ARG A 377 10.70 2.55 5.91
CA ARG A 377 10.25 3.60 5.00
C ARG A 377 9.68 2.97 3.74
N ILE A 378 8.62 3.58 3.24
CA ILE A 378 8.02 3.23 1.96
C ILE A 378 8.59 4.19 0.90
N PRO A 379 9.20 3.66 -0.18
CA PRO A 379 9.76 4.48 -1.26
C PRO A 379 8.71 5.40 -1.89
N ALA A 380 9.11 6.60 -2.29
CA ALA A 380 8.24 7.62 -2.89
C ALA A 380 7.48 7.11 -4.15
N GLY A 381 8.07 6.16 -4.88
CA GLY A 381 7.46 5.54 -6.06
C GLY A 381 6.21 4.69 -5.80
N ALA A 382 6.00 4.23 -4.56
CA ALA A 382 4.81 3.46 -4.18
C ALA A 382 3.51 4.29 -4.19
N PHE A 383 3.64 5.61 -3.98
CA PHE A 383 2.51 6.51 -3.78
C PHE A 383 2.47 7.65 -4.81
N ARG A 384 2.60 7.32 -6.11
CA ARG A 384 2.41 8.32 -7.18
C ARG A 384 1.08 9.07 -6.98
N GLY A 385 1.16 10.41 -7.04
CA GLY A 385 0.04 11.35 -6.87
C GLY A 385 0.02 12.19 -5.59
N GLN A 386 0.85 11.89 -4.56
CA GLN A 386 0.85 12.63 -3.27
C GLN A 386 2.22 13.22 -2.87
N GLY A 387 2.99 13.71 -3.84
CA GLY A 387 4.32 14.28 -3.63
C GLY A 387 5.42 13.22 -3.49
N ALA A 388 6.63 13.54 -3.96
CA ALA A 388 7.78 12.64 -4.05
C ALA A 388 8.42 12.28 -2.68
N ALA A 389 7.66 12.32 -1.59
CA ALA A 389 8.18 12.13 -0.24
C ALA A 389 8.20 10.65 0.15
N VAL A 390 9.36 10.18 0.62
CA VAL A 390 9.50 8.91 1.34
C VAL A 390 8.60 8.95 2.58
N ARG A 391 7.76 7.92 2.78
CA ARG A 391 6.81 7.89 3.89
C ARG A 391 7.24 6.90 4.97
N PRO A 392 6.96 7.16 6.26
CA PRO A 392 7.16 6.15 7.30
C PRO A 392 6.21 4.96 7.10
N TRP A 393 6.68 3.75 7.38
CA TRP A 393 5.96 2.50 7.11
C TRP A 393 4.60 2.42 7.83
N LEU A 394 4.62 2.46 9.16
CA LEU A 394 3.42 2.34 10.00
C LEU A 394 2.28 3.29 9.56
N PRO A 395 2.50 4.61 9.47
CA PRO A 395 1.47 5.53 8.98
C PRO A 395 1.14 5.32 7.49
N GLY A 396 2.14 5.02 6.65
CA GLY A 396 1.96 4.97 5.20
C GLY A 396 1.07 3.82 4.74
N VAL A 397 1.26 2.63 5.31
CA VAL A 397 0.46 1.45 4.95
C VAL A 397 -0.99 1.61 5.43
N ARG A 398 -1.21 2.08 6.66
CA ARG A 398 -2.56 2.27 7.22
C ARG A 398 -3.38 3.31 6.45
N ASP A 399 -2.79 4.49 6.17
CA ASP A 399 -3.49 5.54 5.39
C ASP A 399 -3.90 5.07 4.02
N ARG A 400 -3.14 4.13 3.47
CA ARG A 400 -3.46 3.57 2.17
C ARG A 400 -4.62 2.60 2.28
N ALA A 401 -4.57 1.68 3.23
CA ALA A 401 -5.61 0.68 3.45
C ALA A 401 -6.97 1.31 3.82
N ILE A 402 -7.00 2.38 4.62
CA ILE A 402 -8.25 2.99 5.09
C ILE A 402 -9.09 3.62 3.96
N VAL A 403 -8.50 3.91 2.80
CA VAL A 403 -9.24 4.36 1.62
C VAL A 403 -10.24 3.30 1.14
N ALA A 404 -9.99 2.01 1.42
CA ALA A 404 -10.90 0.90 1.13
C ALA A 404 -11.89 0.59 2.27
N ARG A 405 -12.22 1.56 3.15
CA ARG A 405 -13.10 1.36 4.32
C ARG A 405 -14.39 0.59 4.03
N ASP A 406 -14.99 0.80 2.86
CA ASP A 406 -16.28 0.22 2.49
C ASP A 406 -16.16 -1.29 2.18
N ALA A 407 -14.95 -1.77 1.86
CA ALA A 407 -14.64 -3.19 1.76
C ALA A 407 -14.64 -3.91 3.12
N PHE A 408 -14.50 -3.15 4.22
CA PHE A 408 -14.38 -3.69 5.59
C PHE A 408 -15.62 -3.43 6.45
N GLN A 409 -16.67 -2.79 5.92
CA GLN A 409 -17.89 -2.51 6.69
C GLN A 409 -18.60 -3.83 7.07
N PRO A 410 -18.78 -4.11 8.38
CA PRO A 410 -19.64 -5.21 8.81
C PRO A 410 -21.10 -4.94 8.43
N VAL A 411 -21.87 -6.00 8.17
CA VAL A 411 -23.32 -5.93 7.88
C VAL A 411 -24.11 -5.32 9.05
N ASP A 412 -23.57 -5.37 10.27
CA ASP A 412 -24.13 -4.77 11.48
C ASP A 412 -23.00 -4.06 12.26
N SER A 413 -22.90 -2.73 12.15
CA SER A 413 -21.79 -1.98 12.78
C SER A 413 -22.29 -0.85 13.68
N ARG A 414 -21.98 -0.97 14.97
CA ARG A 414 -21.95 0.13 15.95
C ARG A 414 -20.55 0.77 16.05
N TRP A 415 -19.67 0.49 15.09
CA TRP A 415 -18.24 0.77 15.18
C TRP A 415 -17.84 1.96 14.29
N CYS A 416 -16.96 2.80 14.83
CA CYS A 416 -16.55 4.08 14.23
C CYS A 416 -15.54 3.93 13.08
N GLU A 417 -14.80 2.81 13.00
CA GLU A 417 -13.73 2.62 12.02
C GLU A 417 -13.68 1.15 11.53
N PRO A 418 -14.16 0.88 10.30
CA PRO A 418 -14.28 -0.48 9.76
C PRO A 418 -12.96 -1.25 9.64
N LEU A 419 -11.86 -0.60 9.24
CA LEU A 419 -10.58 -1.28 9.01
C LEU A 419 -9.99 -1.84 10.32
N SER A 420 -9.98 -1.05 11.38
CA SER A 420 -9.45 -1.47 12.69
C SER A 420 -10.32 -2.53 13.35
N THR A 421 -11.64 -2.44 13.18
CA THR A 421 -12.58 -3.46 13.66
C THR A 421 -12.30 -4.79 12.99
N HIS A 422 -12.21 -4.79 11.65
CA HIS A 422 -11.89 -5.97 10.87
C HIS A 422 -10.49 -6.51 11.21
N THR A 423 -9.49 -5.63 11.39
CA THR A 423 -8.13 -6.01 11.81
C THR A 423 -8.13 -6.69 13.19
N LEU A 424 -8.89 -6.16 14.15
CA LEU A 424 -9.04 -6.76 15.47
C LEU A 424 -9.64 -8.17 15.36
N GLU A 425 -10.68 -8.34 14.54
CA GLU A 425 -11.34 -9.63 14.32
C GLU A 425 -10.40 -10.66 13.69
N VAL A 426 -9.69 -10.29 12.62
CA VAL A 426 -8.72 -11.16 11.93
C VAL A 426 -7.56 -11.56 12.83
N LEU A 427 -7.04 -10.64 13.65
CA LEU A 427 -5.85 -10.92 14.46
C LEU A 427 -6.17 -11.57 15.81
N THR A 428 -7.32 -11.25 16.41
CA THR A 428 -7.64 -11.63 17.79
C THR A 428 -8.94 -12.42 17.96
N GLY A 429 -9.66 -12.70 16.87
CA GLY A 429 -10.85 -13.54 16.89
C GLY A 429 -10.56 -15.00 17.30
N PRO A 430 -11.58 -15.87 17.35
CA PRO A 430 -11.43 -17.27 17.77
C PRO A 430 -10.41 -18.08 16.95
N ALA A 431 -10.22 -17.72 15.68
CA ALA A 431 -9.21 -18.27 14.77
C ALA A 431 -8.13 -17.23 14.41
N GLY A 432 -7.94 -16.22 15.26
CA GLY A 432 -7.13 -15.05 14.94
C GLY A 432 -5.64 -15.37 14.83
N TRP A 433 -4.98 -14.76 13.85
CA TRP A 433 -3.60 -15.08 13.49
C TRP A 433 -2.58 -14.85 14.62
N ALA A 434 -2.82 -13.87 15.50
CA ALA A 434 -1.89 -13.57 16.59
C ALA A 434 -2.05 -14.53 17.78
N LEU A 435 -3.23 -15.14 17.96
CA LEU A 435 -3.59 -15.93 19.14
C LEU A 435 -2.60 -17.06 19.48
N PRO A 436 -2.08 -17.85 18.52
CA PRO A 436 -1.11 -18.92 18.78
C PRO A 436 0.21 -18.39 19.36
N HIS A 437 0.58 -17.17 19.01
CA HIS A 437 1.88 -16.58 19.35
C HIS A 437 1.85 -15.74 20.63
N LEU A 438 0.67 -15.38 21.12
CA LEU A 438 0.50 -14.61 22.36
C LEU A 438 0.66 -15.49 23.62
N PRO A 439 1.25 -14.97 24.71
CA PRO A 439 1.29 -15.67 26.00
C PRO A 439 -0.13 -15.91 26.57
N LEU A 440 -0.26 -16.87 27.50
CA LEU A 440 -1.56 -17.25 28.09
C LEU A 440 -2.30 -16.08 28.76
N ARG A 441 -1.60 -15.25 29.54
CA ARG A 441 -2.20 -14.08 30.23
C ARG A 441 -2.80 -13.06 29.24
N PRO A 442 -2.12 -12.67 28.16
CA PRO A 442 -2.69 -11.83 27.10
C PRO A 442 -3.95 -12.38 26.42
N ARG A 443 -4.21 -13.70 26.43
CA ARG A 443 -5.43 -14.27 25.84
C ARG A 443 -6.71 -13.89 26.60
N GLU A 444 -6.59 -13.53 27.88
CA GLU A 444 -7.73 -13.14 28.73
C GLU A 444 -8.20 -11.69 28.48
N ASN A 445 -7.34 -10.82 27.91
CA ASN A 445 -7.66 -9.43 27.54
C ASN A 445 -7.07 -9.04 26.17
N LEU A 446 -7.46 -9.77 25.12
CA LEU A 446 -6.95 -9.56 23.75
C LEU A 446 -7.31 -8.17 23.19
N LYS A 447 -8.51 -7.69 23.49
CA LYS A 447 -8.97 -6.37 23.04
C LYS A 447 -8.17 -5.24 23.66
N GLY A 448 -7.94 -5.29 24.97
CA GLY A 448 -7.07 -4.33 25.65
C GLY A 448 -5.66 -4.36 25.06
N PHE A 449 -5.10 -5.56 24.85
CA PHE A 449 -3.78 -5.71 24.27
C PHE A 449 -3.67 -5.18 22.82
N PHE A 450 -4.72 -5.33 22.01
CA PHE A 450 -4.80 -4.73 20.70
C PHE A 450 -4.77 -3.20 20.74
N VAL A 451 -5.61 -2.61 21.60
CA VAL A 451 -5.66 -1.16 21.81
C VAL A 451 -4.30 -0.63 22.28
N GLN A 452 -3.62 -1.36 23.16
CA GLN A 452 -2.28 -1.02 23.62
C GLN A 452 -1.25 -1.03 22.47
N ALA A 453 -1.21 -2.09 21.66
CA ALA A 453 -0.27 -2.15 20.53
C ALA A 453 -0.56 -1.08 19.48
N GLU A 454 -1.83 -0.81 19.19
CA GLU A 454 -2.24 0.24 18.27
C GLU A 454 -1.83 1.62 18.75
N PHE A 455 -2.04 1.88 20.03
CA PHE A 455 -1.57 3.10 20.69
C PHE A 455 -0.04 3.24 20.63
N LEU A 456 0.70 2.14 20.75
CA LEU A 456 2.16 2.15 20.61
C LEU A 456 2.63 2.44 19.19
N MET A 457 1.99 1.83 18.19
CA MET A 457 2.26 2.10 16.77
C MET A 457 1.94 3.55 16.41
N ALA A 458 0.87 4.07 17.00
CA ALA A 458 0.44 5.43 16.87
C ALA A 458 1.49 6.41 17.45
N LEU A 459 2.02 6.16 18.66
CA LEU A 459 3.12 6.93 19.24
C LEU A 459 4.39 6.89 18.39
N ALA A 460 4.72 5.72 17.82
CA ALA A 460 5.82 5.58 16.88
C ALA A 460 5.66 6.45 15.63
N SER A 461 4.43 6.64 15.16
CA SER A 461 4.15 7.49 14.01
C SER A 461 4.33 9.00 14.29
N LEU A 462 4.16 9.44 15.55
CA LEU A 462 4.28 10.85 15.95
C LEU A 462 5.71 11.40 15.84
N GLU A 463 6.75 10.55 15.88
CA GLU A 463 8.15 10.94 15.64
C GLU A 463 8.33 11.58 14.25
N ASN A 464 7.46 11.23 13.30
CA ASN A 464 7.59 11.63 11.89
C ASN A 464 6.48 12.59 11.41
N SER A 465 5.39 12.76 12.17
CA SER A 465 4.28 13.64 11.79
C SER A 465 3.39 14.01 13.00
N PRO A 466 3.68 15.10 13.72
CA PRO A 466 2.97 15.46 14.96
C PRO A 466 1.51 15.90 14.75
N GLU A 467 1.10 16.23 13.52
CA GLU A 467 -0.24 16.73 13.19
C GLU A 467 -1.26 15.62 12.89
N ARG A 468 -0.87 14.35 13.04
CA ARG A 468 -1.65 13.23 12.53
C ARG A 468 -2.63 12.67 13.58
N PRO A 469 -3.92 12.48 13.24
CA PRO A 469 -4.85 11.79 14.12
C PRO A 469 -4.45 10.31 14.27
N LEU A 470 -4.36 9.83 15.51
CA LEU A 470 -4.17 8.42 15.83
C LEU A 470 -5.52 7.71 15.69
N ILE A 471 -5.86 7.37 14.44
CA ILE A 471 -7.19 6.87 14.06
C ILE A 471 -7.59 5.59 14.83
N GLY A 472 -6.61 4.85 15.34
CA GLY A 472 -6.82 3.66 16.15
C GLY A 472 -7.41 3.89 17.55
N VAL A 473 -7.29 5.11 18.09
CA VAL A 473 -7.78 5.41 19.45
C VAL A 473 -9.28 5.69 19.46
N TYR A 474 -9.93 5.83 18.30
CA TYR A 474 -11.38 6.07 18.17
C TYR A 474 -12.23 4.80 18.24
N LEU A 475 -11.64 3.68 18.66
CA LEU A 475 -12.15 2.38 18.27
C LEU A 475 -13.53 2.02 18.82
N LEU A 476 -13.96 2.52 19.98
CA LEU A 476 -14.97 1.79 20.74
C LEU A 476 -15.80 2.68 21.68
N GLU A 477 -17.07 2.91 21.35
CA GLU A 477 -18.05 3.20 22.40
C GLU A 477 -18.16 1.97 23.32
N GLY A 478 -17.73 2.11 24.59
CA GLY A 478 -18.03 1.13 25.64
C GLY A 478 -16.94 0.12 26.01
N VAL A 479 -15.67 0.33 25.63
CA VAL A 479 -14.55 -0.50 26.12
C VAL A 479 -13.84 0.19 27.29
N GLY A 480 -13.27 -0.61 28.21
CA GLY A 480 -12.37 -0.18 29.30
C GLY A 480 -11.08 0.50 28.83
N SER A 481 -11.13 1.16 27.68
CA SER A 481 -10.03 1.78 26.96
C SER A 481 -9.24 2.77 27.81
N VAL A 482 -9.89 3.47 28.73
CA VAL A 482 -9.19 4.43 29.60
C VAL A 482 -8.23 3.72 30.56
N GLU A 483 -8.61 2.57 31.12
CA GLU A 483 -7.76 1.80 32.04
C GLU A 483 -6.66 1.06 31.28
N ASP A 484 -6.99 0.45 30.13
CA ASP A 484 -6.01 -0.22 29.26
C ASP A 484 -4.99 0.76 28.67
N LEU A 485 -5.40 1.99 28.31
CA LEU A 485 -4.51 3.06 27.87
C LEU A 485 -3.69 3.61 29.05
N ARG A 486 -4.27 3.80 30.23
CA ARG A 486 -3.51 4.20 31.44
C ARG A 486 -2.39 3.21 31.76
N ALA A 487 -2.61 1.91 31.57
CA ALA A 487 -1.59 0.88 31.78
C ALA A 487 -0.37 1.02 30.84
N VAL A 488 -0.53 1.66 29.67
CA VAL A 488 0.58 1.93 28.72
C VAL A 488 1.17 3.32 28.92
N VAL A 489 0.43 4.26 29.49
CA VAL A 489 0.88 5.66 29.63
C VAL A 489 1.56 5.91 30.98
N SER A 490 1.22 5.18 32.05
CA SER A 490 1.69 5.49 33.41
C SER A 490 2.06 4.22 34.22
N PRO A 491 3.32 3.74 34.17
CA PRO A 491 4.44 4.20 33.33
C PRO A 491 4.54 3.46 31.99
N PRO A 492 5.15 4.07 30.95
CA PRO A 492 5.32 3.42 29.66
C PRO A 492 6.24 2.19 29.75
N PRO A 493 5.92 1.09 29.03
CA PRO A 493 6.74 -0.12 29.07
C PRO A 493 8.18 0.15 28.59
N ALA A 494 9.19 -0.35 29.31
CA ALA A 494 10.60 -0.06 29.01
C ALA A 494 11.06 -0.47 27.60
N HIS A 495 10.50 -1.56 27.03
CA HIS A 495 10.79 -1.96 25.65
C HIS A 495 10.24 -0.99 24.61
N VAL A 496 9.15 -0.30 24.92
CA VAL A 496 8.57 0.75 24.06
C VAL A 496 9.46 1.97 24.06
N CYS A 497 9.88 2.46 25.24
CA CYS A 497 10.79 3.60 25.34
C CYS A 497 12.10 3.33 24.59
N ARG A 498 12.63 2.10 24.68
CA ARG A 498 13.79 1.65 23.90
C ARG A 498 13.54 1.66 22.39
N ALA A 499 12.38 1.18 21.94
CA ALA A 499 12.02 1.21 20.52
C ALA A 499 11.84 2.64 20.00
N LEU A 500 11.30 3.56 20.80
CA LEU A 500 11.08 4.95 20.39
C LEU A 500 12.31 5.85 20.56
N LYS A 501 13.32 5.43 21.35
CA LYS A 501 14.46 6.26 21.76
C LYS A 501 14.06 7.57 22.46
N VAL A 502 12.94 7.54 23.18
CA VAL A 502 12.39 8.71 23.89
C VAL A 502 12.42 8.48 25.40
N ALA A 503 12.74 9.52 26.17
CA ALA A 503 12.68 9.46 27.62
C ALA A 503 11.21 9.30 28.09
N PRO A 504 10.93 8.53 29.16
CA PRO A 504 9.55 8.24 29.58
C PRO A 504 8.69 9.49 29.81
N LYS A 505 9.29 10.51 30.43
CA LYS A 505 8.65 11.80 30.69
C LYS A 505 8.29 12.54 29.40
N GLU A 506 9.19 12.52 28.42
CA GLU A 506 8.98 13.16 27.12
C GLU A 506 7.91 12.43 26.30
N LEU A 507 7.83 11.09 26.40
CA LEU A 507 6.77 10.30 25.76
C LEU A 507 5.39 10.67 26.31
N VAL A 508 5.26 10.75 27.64
CA VAL A 508 4.01 11.12 28.32
C VAL A 508 3.62 12.57 28.02
N GLU A 509 4.57 13.50 27.97
CA GLU A 509 4.32 14.91 27.63
C GLU A 509 3.82 15.09 26.18
N ARG A 510 4.45 14.41 25.21
CA ARG A 510 4.01 14.39 23.80
C ARG A 510 2.59 13.83 23.65
N LEU A 511 2.28 12.81 24.44
CA LEU A 511 1.02 12.09 24.45
C LEU A 511 -0.11 12.92 25.08
N ILE A 512 0.18 13.64 26.17
CA ILE A 512 -0.73 14.61 26.77
C ILE A 512 -1.02 15.77 25.80
N LEU A 513 0.01 16.34 25.19
CA LEU A 513 -0.15 17.41 24.18
C LEU A 513 -1.04 16.95 23.03
N TRP A 514 -0.85 15.72 22.55
CA TRP A 514 -1.65 15.14 21.48
C TRP A 514 -3.11 14.87 21.88
N LEU A 515 -3.34 14.25 23.05
CA LEU A 515 -4.71 14.00 23.57
C LEU A 515 -5.51 15.29 23.72
N LEU A 516 -4.84 16.41 24.05
CA LEU A 516 -5.44 17.73 24.16
C LEU A 516 -5.69 18.42 22.81
N GLN A 517 -4.94 18.07 21.76
CA GLN A 517 -5.06 18.65 20.42
C GLN A 517 -6.01 17.86 19.50
N SER A 518 -6.27 16.59 19.81
CA SER A 518 -7.07 15.68 18.98
C SER A 518 -8.57 15.89 19.18
N GLY A 519 -9.12 16.97 18.63
CA GLY A 519 -10.56 17.13 18.41
C GLY A 519 -11.05 16.18 17.32
N GLY A 520 -12.13 15.44 17.56
CA GLY A 520 -12.60 14.35 16.70
C GLY A 520 -12.82 14.73 15.23
N LEU A 521 -12.24 13.93 14.33
CA LEU A 521 -12.35 14.09 12.86
C LEU A 521 -13.52 13.30 12.24
N PHE A 522 -14.30 12.56 13.03
CA PHE A 522 -15.44 11.77 12.57
C PHE A 522 -16.75 12.25 13.19
N PRO A 523 -17.76 12.66 12.41
CA PRO A 523 -19.09 12.97 12.92
C PRO A 523 -19.67 11.75 13.64
N GLY A 524 -20.00 11.90 14.93
CA GLY A 524 -20.60 10.84 15.76
C GLY A 524 -19.63 10.02 16.62
N CYS A 525 -18.31 10.21 16.49
CA CYS A 525 -17.31 9.50 17.29
C CYS A 525 -16.63 10.48 18.26
N ALA A 526 -17.09 10.51 19.51
CA ALA A 526 -16.55 11.38 20.55
C ALA A 526 -15.68 10.58 21.55
N VAL A 527 -14.38 10.89 21.61
CA VAL A 527 -13.56 10.52 22.78
C VAL A 527 -13.98 11.46 23.91
N ARG A 528 -14.54 10.93 25.02
CA ARG A 528 -14.68 11.73 26.24
C ARG A 528 -13.29 12.05 26.76
N GLY A 529 -12.96 13.34 26.80
CA GLY A 529 -11.61 13.85 27.04
C GLY A 529 -11.00 13.40 28.37
N PHE A 530 -9.69 13.16 28.35
CA PHE A 530 -8.88 12.93 29.54
C PHE A 530 -8.76 14.23 30.36
N HIS A 531 -8.91 14.15 31.69
CA HIS A 531 -8.55 15.25 32.57
C HIS A 531 -7.05 15.19 32.89
N ARG A 532 -6.34 16.32 32.75
CA ARG A 532 -4.89 16.47 32.98
C ARG A 532 -4.41 15.92 34.33
N GLU A 533 -5.30 15.87 35.33
CA GLU A 533 -5.01 15.42 36.69
C GLU A 533 -4.92 13.88 36.82
N GLU A 534 -5.40 13.12 35.83
CA GLU A 534 -5.47 11.66 35.84
C GLU A 534 -4.21 10.96 35.26
N LEU A 535 -3.32 11.72 34.59
CA LEU A 535 -2.11 11.22 33.93
C LEU A 535 -0.86 11.53 34.78
N ARG A 536 -0.81 11.03 36.02
CA ARG A 536 0.36 11.22 36.90
C ARG A 536 1.55 10.39 36.42
N THR A 537 2.71 11.04 36.39
CA THR A 537 4.00 10.51 35.96
C THR A 537 4.52 9.44 36.91
N GLY A 538 4.69 8.21 36.42
CA GLY A 538 5.56 7.21 37.04
C GLY A 538 6.91 7.17 36.32
N GLU A 539 8.01 7.04 37.08
CA GLU A 539 9.34 6.83 36.51
C GLU A 539 9.47 5.39 35.96
N CYS A 540 10.21 5.20 34.87
CA CYS A 540 10.55 3.84 34.42
C CYS A 540 11.50 3.19 35.42
N PRO A 541 11.34 1.89 35.70
CA PRO A 541 12.30 1.17 36.52
C PRO A 541 13.68 1.18 35.82
N PRO A 542 14.78 1.29 36.59
CA PRO A 542 16.13 1.21 36.03
C PRO A 542 16.34 -0.13 35.32
N PRO A 543 17.27 -0.19 34.34
CA PRO A 543 17.63 -1.45 33.71
C PRO A 543 18.18 -2.38 34.79
N HIS A 544 17.40 -3.39 35.18
CA HIS A 544 17.96 -4.52 35.90
C HIS A 544 18.75 -5.33 34.88
N ASP A 545 20.07 -5.38 35.08
CA ASP A 545 20.88 -6.49 34.59
C ASP A 545 20.21 -7.78 35.06
N ALA A 546 19.81 -8.61 34.09
CA ALA A 546 19.22 -9.91 34.33
C ALA A 546 20.28 -10.88 34.86
N PRO A 547 19.89 -11.91 35.60
CA PRO A 547 20.32 -13.27 35.29
C PRO A 547 19.49 -13.87 34.13
#